data_AF-A0AAJ0ZQC6-F1
#
_entry.id   AF-A0AAJ0ZQC6-F1
#
_cell.length_a   1.000
_cell.length_b   1.000
_cell.length_c   1.000
_cell.angle_alpha   90.00
_cell.angle_beta   90.00
_cell.angle_gamma   90.00
#
_symmetry.space_group_name_H-M   'P 1'
#
loop_
_entity.id
_entity.type
_entity.pdbx_description
1 polymer ?
#
loop_
_entity_poly.entity_id
_entity_poly.type
_entity_poly.pdbx_seq_one_letter_code
_entity_poly.pdbx_strand_id
1 'polypeptide(L)'
;MTMIDMDQLKPASDAAQMAFQEWIEAGKVQARARERGDVVGETRAKATAERNEKLYDQAARSLATQVHAAIGKAEREATQP
;
A
#
# COMPACT_ATOMS: atom_id res chain seq x y z
N MET A 1 -20.58 13.85 -16.94
CA MET A 1 -19.35 13.83 -16.10
C MET A 1 -19.17 12.41 -15.62
N THR A 2 -18.24 11.67 -16.22
CA THR A 2 -18.03 10.27 -15.90
C THR A 2 -17.37 10.17 -14.53
N MET A 3 -18.11 9.67 -13.55
CA MET A 3 -17.64 9.56 -12.17
C MET A 3 -16.81 8.27 -12.06
N ILE A 4 -15.53 8.40 -11.72
CA ILE A 4 -14.70 7.25 -11.36
C ILE A 4 -15.32 6.64 -10.10
N ASP A 5 -15.68 5.37 -10.17
CA ASP A 5 -16.26 4.62 -9.05
C ASP A 5 -15.18 4.39 -7.98
N MET A 6 -15.15 5.29 -6.99
CA MET A 6 -14.20 5.24 -5.89
C MET A 6 -14.40 4.02 -5.00
N ASP A 7 -15.61 3.42 -4.99
CA ASP A 7 -15.89 2.23 -4.21
C ASP A 7 -15.13 1.00 -4.75
N GLN A 8 -14.81 0.99 -6.06
CA GLN A 8 -13.98 -0.05 -6.66
C GLN A 8 -12.50 0.08 -6.29
N LEU A 9 -12.01 1.30 -6.07
CA LEU A 9 -10.60 1.57 -5.73
C LEU A 9 -10.31 1.43 -4.23
N LYS A 10 -11.36 1.57 -3.40
CA LYS A 10 -11.25 1.57 -1.94
C LYS A 10 -10.53 0.35 -1.37
N PRO A 11 -10.81 -0.90 -1.77
CA PRO A 11 -10.14 -2.07 -1.18
C PRO A 11 -8.62 -2.09 -1.43
N ALA A 12 -8.19 -1.71 -2.63
CA ALA A 12 -6.77 -1.64 -2.96
C ALA A 12 -6.06 -0.48 -2.23
N SER A 13 -6.75 0.65 -2.09
CA SER A 13 -6.26 1.79 -1.31
C SER A 13 -6.13 1.47 0.18
N ASP A 14 -7.15 0.85 0.78
CA ASP A 14 -7.14 0.45 2.18
C ASP A 14 -6.00 -0.55 2.45
N ALA A 15 -5.80 -1.53 1.55
CA ALA A 15 -4.71 -2.50 1.66
C ALA A 15 -3.33 -1.83 1.57
N ALA A 16 -3.13 -0.88 0.65
CA ALA A 16 -1.89 -0.13 0.53
C ALA A 16 -1.63 0.71 1.79
N GLN A 17 -2.65 1.41 2.29
CA GLN A 17 -2.55 2.22 3.50
C GLN A 17 -2.21 1.38 4.73
N MET A 18 -2.84 0.21 4.89
CA MET A 18 -2.56 -0.71 5.99
C MET A 18 -1.12 -1.23 5.91
N ALA A 19 -0.67 -1.70 4.75
CA ALA A 19 0.69 -2.20 4.59
C ALA A 19 1.75 -1.12 4.86
N PHE A 20 1.50 0.12 4.42
CA PHE A 20 2.36 1.25 4.73
C PHE A 20 2.43 1.54 6.24
N GLN A 21 1.29 1.56 6.92
CA GLN A 21 1.25 1.78 8.36
C GLN A 21 2.01 0.69 9.13
N GLU A 22 1.81 -0.58 8.77
CA GLU A 22 2.52 -1.69 9.40
C GLU A 22 4.03 -1.66 9.12
N TRP A 23 4.47 -1.17 7.95
CA TRP A 23 5.88 -0.95 7.65
C TRP A 23 6.51 0.10 8.56
N ILE A 24 5.82 1.23 8.75
CA ILE A 24 6.27 2.30 9.65
C ILE A 24 6.35 1.81 11.11
N GLU A 25 5.35 1.08 11.58
CA GLU A 25 5.37 0.53 12.94
C GLU A 25 6.50 -0.49 13.14
N ALA A 26 6.75 -1.36 12.16
CA ALA A 26 7.89 -2.27 12.20
C ALA A 26 9.23 -1.53 12.31
N GLY A 27 9.41 -0.43 11.57
CA GLY A 27 10.59 0.43 11.67
C GLY A 27 10.77 1.07 13.06
N LYS A 28 9.67 1.52 13.69
CA LYS A 28 9.71 2.04 15.08
C LYS A 28 10.11 0.97 16.09
N VAL A 29 9.58 -0.26 15.94
CA VAL A 29 9.95 -1.39 16.81
C VAL A 29 11.42 -1.75 16.62
N GLN A 30 11.92 -1.77 15.38
CA GLN A 30 13.32 -2.03 15.07
C GLN A 30 14.24 -1.01 15.76
N ALA A 31 13.93 0.28 15.68
CA ALA A 31 14.71 1.33 16.33
C ALA A 31 14.76 1.14 17.86
N ARG A 32 13.62 0.85 18.49
CA ARG A 32 13.55 0.58 19.94
C ARG A 32 14.31 -0.68 20.35
N ALA A 33 14.28 -1.72 19.53
CA ALA A 33 15.03 -2.95 19.81
C ALA A 33 16.54 -2.69 19.75
N ARG A 34 17.00 -1.92 18.76
CA ARG A 34 18.40 -1.47 18.66
C ARG A 34 18.83 -0.64 19.87
N GLU A 35 18.02 0.31 20.32
CA GLU A 35 18.31 1.12 21.52
C GLU A 35 18.47 0.26 22.78
N ARG A 36 17.77 -0.88 22.85
CA ARG A 36 17.81 -1.81 23.99
C ARG A 36 18.87 -2.90 23.85
N GLY A 37 19.59 -2.97 22.73
CA GLY A 37 20.50 -4.07 22.43
C GLY A 37 19.80 -5.41 22.19
N ASP A 38 18.50 -5.41 21.89
CA ASP A 38 17.73 -6.62 21.59
C ASP A 38 17.91 -7.02 20.11
N VAL A 39 18.95 -7.80 19.85
CA VAL A 39 19.33 -8.25 18.50
C VAL A 39 18.24 -9.13 17.86
N VAL A 40 17.55 -9.94 18.67
CA VAL A 40 16.47 -10.82 18.18
C VAL A 40 15.24 -10.00 17.80
N GLY A 41 14.87 -9.03 18.65
CA GLY A 41 13.82 -8.06 18.38
C GLY A 41 14.10 -7.22 17.15
N GLU A 42 15.33 -6.72 16.98
CA GLU A 42 15.75 -5.95 15.80
C GLU A 42 15.60 -6.78 14.51
N THR A 43 16.08 -8.03 14.53
CA THR A 43 16.00 -8.93 13.38
C THR A 43 14.55 -9.25 12.99
N ARG A 44 13.69 -9.53 13.98
CA ARG A 44 12.27 -9.79 13.74
C ARG A 44 11.54 -8.58 13.19
N ALA A 45 11.81 -7.40 13.74
CA ALA A 45 11.21 -6.15 13.29
C ALA A 45 11.63 -5.82 11.86
N LYS A 46 12.91 -6.01 11.51
CA LYS A 46 13.42 -5.86 10.15
C LYS A 46 12.72 -6.79 9.16
N ALA A 47 12.61 -8.08 9.47
CA ALA A 47 11.90 -9.04 8.61
C ALA A 47 10.42 -8.67 8.42
N THR A 48 9.79 -8.12 9.46
CA THR A 48 8.40 -7.62 9.38
C THR A 48 8.30 -6.40 8.46
N ALA A 49 9.24 -5.45 8.58
CA ALA A 49 9.30 -4.29 7.70
C ALA A 49 9.48 -4.72 6.23
N GLU A 50 10.45 -5.59 5.94
CA GLU A 50 10.69 -6.08 4.57
C GLU A 50 9.47 -6.80 3.97
N ARG A 51 8.71 -7.54 4.79
CA ARG A 51 7.45 -8.15 4.37
C ARG A 51 6.40 -7.09 4.02
N ASN A 52 6.24 -6.07 4.87
CA ASN A 52 5.22 -5.03 4.70
C ASN A 52 5.55 -4.09 3.54
N GLU A 53 6.83 -3.84 3.28
CA GLU A 53 7.28 -3.11 2.09
C GLU A 53 6.86 -3.83 0.80
N LYS A 54 7.03 -5.16 0.71
CA LYS A 54 6.58 -5.95 -0.44
C LYS A 54 5.06 -5.93 -0.60
N LEU A 55 4.32 -6.03 0.50
CA LEU A 55 2.86 -5.95 0.48
C LEU A 55 2.38 -4.55 0.03
N TYR A 56 3.04 -3.50 0.49
CA TYR A 56 2.78 -2.13 0.06
C TYR A 56 3.05 -1.95 -1.44
N ASP A 57 4.21 -2.38 -1.95
CA ASP A 57 4.54 -2.26 -3.37
C ASP A 57 3.51 -3.00 -4.25
N GLN A 58 3.09 -4.21 -3.84
CA GLN A 58 2.05 -4.97 -4.55
C GLN A 58 0.70 -4.25 -4.53
N ALA A 59 0.27 -3.74 -3.38
CA ALA A 59 -0.99 -3.02 -3.24
C ALA A 59 -0.98 -1.70 -4.03
N ALA A 60 0.11 -0.96 -3.98
CA ALA A 60 0.30 0.29 -4.72
C ALA A 60 0.27 0.07 -6.25
N ARG A 61 0.93 -0.98 -6.74
CA ARG A 61 0.87 -1.37 -8.15
C ARG A 61 -0.55 -1.74 -8.57
N SER A 62 -1.24 -2.55 -7.76
CA SER A 62 -2.63 -2.94 -8.04
C SER A 62 -3.56 -1.74 -8.09
N LEU A 63 -3.43 -0.81 -7.14
CA LEU A 63 -4.18 0.44 -7.12
C LEU A 63 -3.89 1.27 -8.38
N ALA A 64 -2.62 1.44 -8.75
CA ALA A 64 -2.23 2.19 -9.94
C ALA A 64 -2.84 1.59 -11.23
N THR A 65 -2.83 0.26 -11.37
CA THR A 65 -3.48 -0.43 -12.50
C THR A 65 -4.99 -0.17 -12.53
N GLN A 66 -5.67 -0.27 -11.40
CA GLN A 66 -7.12 -0.05 -11.31
C GLN A 66 -7.50 1.40 -11.61
N VAL A 67 -6.73 2.37 -11.10
CA VAL A 67 -6.90 3.79 -11.41
C VAL A 67 -6.74 4.05 -12.90
N HIS A 68 -5.69 3.50 -13.52
CA HIS A 68 -5.45 3.68 -14.96
C HIS A 68 -6.60 3.07 -15.80
N ALA A 69 -7.09 1.89 -15.43
CA ALA A 69 -8.24 1.27 -16.08
C ALA A 69 -9.52 2.10 -15.94
N ALA A 70 -9.77 2.66 -14.75
CA ALA A 70 -10.92 3.51 -14.49
C ALA A 70 -10.87 4.82 -15.30
N ILE A 71 -9.70 5.45 -15.41
CA ILE A 71 -9.49 6.63 -16.26
C ILE A 71 -9.76 6.28 -17.73
N GLY A 72 -9.17 5.20 -18.25
CA GLY A 72 -9.39 4.80 -19.65
C GLY A 72 -10.83 4.38 -19.96
N LYS A 73 -11.59 3.88 -18.98
CA LYS A 73 -13.05 3.69 -19.11
C LYS A 73 -13.77 5.03 -19.18
N ALA A 74 -13.47 5.95 -18.27
CA ALA A 74 -14.10 7.26 -18.21
C ALA A 74 -13.89 8.09 -19.49
N GLU A 75 -12.69 8.03 -20.08
CA GLU A 75 -12.35 8.70 -21.34
C GLU A 75 -13.13 8.14 -22.54
N ARG A 76 -13.31 6.81 -22.60
CA ARG A 76 -14.11 6.17 -23.66
C ARG A 76 -15.59 6.52 -23.56
N GLU A 77 -16.15 6.53 -22.35
CA GLU A 77 -17.54 6.92 -22.12
C GLU A 77 -17.78 8.42 -22.40
N ALA A 78 -16.77 9.27 -22.18
CA ALA A 78 -16.85 10.70 -22.49
C ALA A 78 -16.76 11.02 -24.00
N THR A 79 -16.29 10.07 -24.82
CA THR A 79 -16.10 10.24 -26.27
C THR A 79 -17.15 9.51 -27.11
N GLN A 80 -18.05 8.75 -26.48
CA GLN A 80 -19.22 8.16 -27.14
C GLN A 80 -20.36 9.19 -27.22
N PRO A 81 -20.97 9.40 -28.40
CA PRO A 81 -22.06 10.38 -28.60
C PRO A 81 -23.37 9.99 -27.93
#